data_AF-A0A7K3WJP7-F1
#
_entry.id   AF-A0A7K3WJP7-F1
#
_cell.length_a   1.000
_cell.length_b   1.000
_cell.length_c   1.000
_cell.angle_alpha   90.00
_cell.angle_beta   90.00
_cell.angle_gamma   90.00
#
_symmetry.space_group_name_H-M   'P 1'
#
loop_
_entity.id
_entity.type
_entity.pdbx_description
1 polymer ?
#
loop_
_entity_poly.entity_id
_entity_poly.type
_entity_poly.pdbx_seq_one_letter_code
_entity_poly.pdbx_strand_id
1 'polypeptide(L)'
;MDILRYLDVPLVLGAVAVVVLVTALAGVPALRRGDRRGAARTCVRVLLAGAVATVLVMTLVAGSAWGAGSYNLVPGTTIAAQLASSNGSLALGNLAGNVLVFVPIGLLGVLGTRCRPGTVVAAGGGLSVAIELSQYVTGRSADVDDVLLNTLGTAVGVAVAVAGLRLAGTVRTGAPGRAG
;
A
#
# COMPACT_ATOMS: atom_id res chain seq x y z
N MET A 1 15.18 20.59 7.74
CA MET A 1 14.35 20.33 6.54
C MET A 1 13.06 19.71 7.05
N ASP A 2 12.00 20.50 7.17
CA ASP A 2 10.71 20.02 7.70
C ASP A 2 9.98 19.22 6.62
N ILE A 3 9.98 17.89 6.74
CA ILE A 3 9.20 16.97 5.88
C ILE A 3 7.71 17.36 5.81
N LEU A 4 7.20 17.97 6.88
CA LEU A 4 5.82 18.47 6.98
C LEU A 4 5.51 19.67 6.06
N ARG A 5 6.54 20.32 5.49
CA ARG A 5 6.37 21.44 4.53
C ARG A 5 6.19 20.97 3.09
N TYR A 6 6.49 19.70 2.79
CA TYR A 6 6.39 19.10 1.46
C TYR A 6 5.23 18.10 1.33
N LEU A 7 4.77 17.50 2.43
CA LEU A 7 3.44 16.92 2.46
C LEU A 7 2.43 18.06 2.57
N ASP A 8 1.56 18.22 1.59
CA ASP A 8 0.32 18.99 1.77
C ASP A 8 -0.55 18.28 2.81
N VAL A 9 -0.24 18.49 4.09
CA VAL A 9 -0.92 17.86 5.23
C VAL A 9 -2.45 18.00 5.12
N PRO A 10 -3.02 19.15 4.68
CA PRO A 10 -4.45 19.26 4.44
C PRO A 10 -4.96 18.32 3.34
N LEU A 11 -4.21 18.15 2.25
CA LEU A 11 -4.58 17.24 1.15
C LEU A 11 -4.56 15.79 1.62
N VAL A 12 -3.52 15.40 2.37
CA VAL A 12 -3.39 14.04 2.93
C VAL A 12 -4.51 13.75 3.92
N LEU A 13 -4.80 14.68 4.84
CA LEU A 13 -5.90 14.54 5.79
C LEU A 13 -7.27 14.48 5.08
N GLY A 14 -7.46 15.31 4.04
CA GLY A 14 -8.65 15.28 3.20
C GLY A 14 -8.84 13.93 2.50
N ALA A 15 -7.78 13.39 1.89
CA ALA A 15 -7.81 12.08 1.24
C ALA A 15 -8.15 10.96 2.24
N VAL A 16 -7.52 10.96 3.42
CA VAL A 16 -7.80 10.00 4.49
C VAL A 16 -9.26 10.11 4.95
N ALA A 17 -9.75 11.32 5.18
CA ALA A 17 -11.14 11.55 5.61
C ALA A 17 -12.15 11.06 4.56
N VAL A 18 -11.90 11.32 3.28
CA VAL A 18 -12.73 10.81 2.18
C VAL A 18 -12.72 9.29 2.15
N VAL A 19 -11.56 8.63 2.26
CA VAL A 19 -11.47 7.16 2.29
C VAL A 19 -12.24 6.56 3.46
N VAL A 20 -12.12 7.15 4.65
CA VAL A 20 -12.85 6.72 5.86
C VAL A 20 -14.36 6.89 5.64
N LEU A 21 -14.80 8.04 5.14
CA LEU A 21 -16.21 8.32 4.90
C LEU A 21 -16.80 7.35 3.86
N VAL A 22 -16.14 7.18 2.71
CA VAL A 22 -16.61 6.28 1.63
C VAL A 22 -16.68 4.84 2.14
N THR A 23 -15.71 4.41 2.95
CA THR A 23 -15.70 3.07 3.56
C THR A 23 -16.87 2.90 4.52
N ALA A 24 -17.11 3.88 5.40
CA ALA A 24 -18.22 3.85 6.34
C ALA A 24 -19.57 3.75 5.61
N LEU A 25 -19.78 4.59 4.59
CA LEU A 25 -21.01 4.63 3.79
C LEU A 25 -21.22 3.34 2.99
N ALA A 26 -20.17 2.75 2.42
CA ALA A 26 -20.27 1.54 1.60
C ALA A 26 -20.72 0.31 2.41
N GLY A 27 -20.44 0.26 3.71
CA GLY A 27 -20.90 -0.81 4.61
C GLY A 27 -22.38 -0.70 5.02
N VAL A 28 -22.96 0.50 5.00
CA VAL A 28 -24.31 0.79 5.53
C VAL A 28 -25.40 -0.11 4.93
N PRO A 29 -25.49 -0.32 3.60
CA PRO A 29 -26.57 -1.14 3.03
C PRO A 29 -26.56 -2.59 3.52
N ALA A 30 -25.37 -3.18 3.69
CA ALA A 30 -25.22 -4.54 4.19
C ALA A 30 -25.53 -4.62 5.69
N LEU A 31 -25.10 -3.62 6.47
CA LEU A 31 -25.44 -3.50 7.89
C LEU A 31 -26.95 -3.37 8.12
N ARG A 32 -27.65 -2.58 7.29
CA ARG A 32 -29.12 -2.43 7.33
C ARG A 32 -29.86 -3.74 7.06
N ARG A 33 -29.25 -4.69 6.36
CA ARG A 33 -29.79 -6.04 6.11
C ARG A 33 -29.36 -7.07 7.15
N GLY A 34 -28.65 -6.66 8.20
CA GLY A 34 -28.06 -7.56 9.20
C GLY A 34 -26.82 -8.34 8.73
N ASP A 35 -26.33 -8.11 7.50
CA ASP A 35 -25.18 -8.84 6.93
C ASP A 35 -23.85 -8.16 7.31
N ARG A 36 -23.38 -8.44 8.53
CA ARG A 36 -22.08 -7.94 9.04
C ARG A 36 -20.89 -8.42 8.18
N ARG A 37 -20.96 -9.64 7.63
CA ARG A 37 -19.88 -10.22 6.81
C ARG A 37 -19.83 -9.57 5.42
N GLY A 38 -20.98 -9.26 4.85
CA GLY A 38 -21.10 -8.46 3.62
C GLY A 38 -20.53 -7.06 3.81
N ALA A 39 -20.92 -6.39 4.90
CA ALA A 39 -20.41 -5.05 5.23
C ALA A 39 -18.88 -5.04 5.32
N ALA A 40 -18.29 -5.97 6.09
CA ALA A 40 -16.83 -6.07 6.22
C ALA A 40 -16.13 -6.29 4.86
N ARG A 41 -16.66 -7.20 4.02
CA ARG A 41 -16.10 -7.45 2.68
C ARG A 41 -16.14 -6.21 1.80
N THR A 42 -17.24 -5.46 1.83
CA THR A 42 -17.36 -4.20 1.08
C THR A 42 -16.36 -3.16 1.59
N CYS A 43 -16.28 -2.96 2.91
CA CYS A 43 -15.33 -2.02 3.52
C CYS A 43 -13.89 -2.34 3.12
N VAL A 44 -13.46 -3.60 3.20
CA VAL A 44 -12.09 -4.00 2.85
C VAL A 44 -11.79 -3.71 1.37
N ARG A 45 -12.74 -3.95 0.46
CA ARG A 45 -12.56 -3.65 -0.97
C ARG A 45 -12.50 -2.16 -1.26
N VAL A 46 -13.29 -1.36 -0.56
CA VAL A 46 -13.25 0.11 -0.67
C VAL A 46 -11.93 0.65 -0.14
N LEU A 47 -11.46 0.14 1.01
CA LEU A 47 -10.15 0.49 1.55
C LEU A 47 -9.02 0.09 0.59
N LEU A 48 -9.10 -1.09 -0.04
CA LEU A 48 -8.13 -1.51 -1.04
C LEU A 48 -8.11 -0.56 -2.24
N ALA A 49 -9.27 -0.22 -2.78
CA ALA A 49 -9.39 0.74 -3.88
C ALA A 49 -8.86 2.13 -3.49
N GLY A 50 -9.18 2.59 -2.28
CA GLY A 50 -8.66 3.84 -1.73
C GLY A 50 -7.14 3.84 -1.54
N ALA A 51 -6.56 2.73 -1.09
CA ALA A 51 -5.11 2.58 -0.96
C ALA A 51 -4.42 2.63 -2.33
N VAL A 52 -4.94 1.91 -3.33
CA VAL A 52 -4.43 1.97 -4.71
C VAL A 52 -4.56 3.37 -5.29
N ALA A 53 -5.70 4.04 -5.11
CA ALA A 53 -5.90 5.41 -5.58
C ALA A 53 -4.93 6.39 -4.90
N THR A 54 -4.70 6.24 -3.59
CA THR A 54 -3.75 7.08 -2.84
C THR A 54 -2.33 6.91 -3.38
N VAL A 55 -1.90 5.67 -3.63
CA VAL A 55 -0.60 5.38 -4.25
C VAL A 55 -0.50 6.06 -5.61
N LEU A 56 -1.50 5.86 -6.48
CA LEU A 56 -1.50 6.47 -7.83
C LEU A 56 -1.44 8.00 -7.78
N VAL A 57 -2.19 8.64 -6.88
CA VAL A 57 -2.15 10.11 -6.71
C VAL A 57 -0.79 10.55 -6.20
N MET A 58 -0.26 9.90 -5.17
CA MET A 58 1.03 10.27 -4.59
C MET A 58 2.17 10.12 -5.61
N THR A 59 2.18 9.05 -6.39
CA THR A 59 3.28 8.78 -7.33
C THR A 59 3.14 9.55 -8.65
N LEU A 60 1.94 9.63 -9.23
CA LEU A 60 1.74 10.23 -10.55
C LEU A 60 1.47 11.74 -10.52
N VAL A 61 0.98 12.27 -9.39
CA VAL A 61 0.63 13.69 -9.23
C VAL A 61 1.66 14.39 -8.33
N ALA A 62 1.90 13.86 -7.12
CA ALA A 62 2.74 14.54 -6.12
C ALA A 62 4.25 14.25 -6.28
N GLY A 63 4.64 13.09 -6.80
CA GLY A 63 6.05 12.69 -6.97
C GLY A 63 6.79 13.37 -8.14
N SER A 64 6.15 14.31 -8.84
CA SER A 64 6.70 14.91 -10.06
C SER A 64 7.33 16.29 -9.78
N ALA A 65 8.65 16.30 -9.57
CA ALA A 65 9.42 17.49 -9.93
C ALA A 65 9.34 17.60 -11.46
N TRP A 66 8.60 18.59 -11.97
CA TRP A 66 8.49 18.85 -13.40
C TRP A 66 9.87 19.32 -13.89
N GLY A 67 10.57 18.47 -14.64
CA GLY A 67 11.96 18.67 -15.10
C GLY A 67 12.48 17.44 -15.84
N ALA A 68 13.70 17.47 -16.37
CA ALA A 68 14.31 16.32 -17.02
C ALA A 68 14.47 15.17 -16.01
N GLY A 69 13.64 14.13 -16.14
CA GLY A 69 13.64 12.98 -15.24
C GLY A 69 14.97 12.21 -15.30
N SER A 70 15.35 11.64 -14.16
CA SER A 70 16.46 10.67 -14.07
C SER A 70 15.92 9.26 -14.17
N TYR A 71 16.55 8.42 -14.99
CA TYR A 71 16.16 7.02 -15.15
C TYR A 71 17.18 6.09 -14.51
N ASN A 72 16.74 5.25 -13.56
CA ASN A 72 17.52 4.13 -13.08
C ASN A 72 16.87 2.82 -13.53
N LEU A 73 17.58 2.06 -14.37
CA LEU A 73 17.15 0.75 -14.85
C LEU A 73 18.05 -0.38 -14.33
N VAL A 74 19.04 -0.06 -13.48
CA VAL A 74 19.97 -1.04 -12.92
C VAL A 74 19.58 -1.31 -11.46
N PRO A 75 19.10 -2.53 -11.15
CA PRO A 75 18.70 -2.89 -9.80
C PRO A 75 19.81 -2.68 -8.76
N GLY A 76 19.44 -2.12 -7.62
CA GLY A 76 20.26 -1.91 -6.44
C GLY A 76 21.09 -0.63 -6.43
N THR A 77 21.10 0.17 -7.51
CA THR A 77 21.97 1.34 -7.59
C THR A 77 21.49 2.49 -6.72
N THR A 78 20.20 2.85 -6.79
CA THR A 78 19.62 3.90 -5.95
C THR A 78 19.56 3.46 -4.49
N ILE A 79 19.23 2.19 -4.23
CA ILE A 79 19.27 1.62 -2.87
C ILE A 79 20.69 1.73 -2.29
N ALA A 80 21.71 1.29 -3.02
CA ALA A 80 23.09 1.37 -2.57
C ALA A 80 23.54 2.84 -2.35
N ALA A 81 23.16 3.75 -3.26
CA ALA A 81 23.46 5.16 -3.14
C ALA A 81 22.81 5.78 -1.88
N GLN A 82 21.56 5.43 -1.58
CA GLN A 82 20.88 5.89 -0.38
C GLN A 82 21.55 5.35 0.88
N LEU A 83 21.89 4.05 0.91
CA LEU A 83 22.58 3.43 2.04
C LEU A 83 23.99 3.98 2.26
N ALA A 84 24.68 4.41 1.19
CA ALA A 84 25.99 5.04 1.26
C ALA A 84 25.93 6.54 1.61
N SER A 85 24.72 7.13 1.69
CA SER A 85 24.58 8.56 1.99
C SER A 85 25.02 8.88 3.42
N SER A 86 25.63 10.05 3.61
CA SER A 86 26.04 10.54 4.94
C SER A 86 24.86 10.83 5.86
N ASN A 87 23.64 10.96 5.30
CA ASN A 87 22.40 11.20 6.03
C ASN A 87 21.56 9.92 6.13
N GLY A 88 22.06 8.93 6.88
CA GLY A 88 21.42 7.61 6.98
C GLY A 88 19.97 7.61 7.44
N SER A 89 19.55 8.57 8.28
CA SER A 89 18.16 8.71 8.71
C SER A 89 17.20 9.10 7.58
N LEU A 90 17.63 9.99 6.69
CA LEU A 90 16.86 10.40 5.51
C LEU A 90 16.77 9.25 4.51
N ALA A 91 17.89 8.57 4.27
CA ALA A 91 17.93 7.40 3.40
C ALA A 91 17.01 6.28 3.89
N LEU A 92 17.08 5.94 5.19
CA LEU A 92 16.20 4.95 5.78
C LEU A 92 14.73 5.37 5.69
N GLY A 93 14.43 6.65 5.91
CA GLY A 93 13.09 7.21 5.74
C GLY A 93 12.54 7.04 4.32
N ASN A 94 13.36 7.28 3.30
CA ASN A 94 12.97 7.13 1.90
C ASN A 94 12.73 5.66 1.53
N LEU A 95 13.70 4.77 1.84
CA LEU A 95 13.57 3.33 1.58
C LEU A 95 12.35 2.74 2.30
N ALA A 96 12.17 3.08 3.59
CA ALA A 96 11.03 2.63 4.36
C ALA A 96 9.72 3.21 3.83
N GLY A 97 9.71 4.48 3.41
CA GLY A 97 8.53 5.13 2.80
C GLY A 97 8.02 4.37 1.58
N ASN A 98 8.91 4.01 0.66
CA ASN A 98 8.55 3.24 -0.54
C ASN A 98 7.97 1.86 -0.18
N VAL A 99 8.59 1.15 0.75
CA VAL A 99 8.03 -0.13 1.24
C VAL A 99 6.66 0.07 1.90
N LEU A 100 6.53 1.03 2.81
CA LEU A 100 5.34 1.22 3.64
C LEU A 100 4.11 1.61 2.84
N VAL A 101 4.25 2.36 1.75
CA VAL A 101 3.10 2.83 0.96
C VAL A 101 2.37 1.68 0.24
N PHE A 102 3.05 0.56 -0.04
CA PHE A 102 2.45 -0.64 -0.65
C PHE A 102 1.97 -1.69 0.37
N VAL A 103 2.35 -1.59 1.65
CA VAL A 103 1.90 -2.54 2.69
C VAL A 103 0.37 -2.66 2.78
N PRO A 104 -0.42 -1.57 2.75
CA PRO A 104 -1.87 -1.66 2.78
C PRO A 104 -2.46 -2.44 1.60
N ILE A 105 -1.85 -2.35 0.40
CA ILE A 105 -2.30 -3.09 -0.79
C ILE A 105 -2.16 -4.60 -0.57
N GLY A 106 -1.01 -5.03 -0.03
CA GLY A 106 -0.77 -6.43 0.31
C GLY A 106 -1.74 -6.97 1.36
N LEU A 107 -1.91 -6.21 2.45
CA LEU A 107 -2.78 -6.56 3.57
C LEU A 107 -4.25 -6.67 3.12
N LEU A 108 -4.78 -5.61 2.51
CA LEU A 108 -6.18 -5.53 2.09
C LEU A 108 -6.45 -6.41 0.87
N GLY A 109 -5.44 -6.66 0.04
CA GLY A 109 -5.52 -7.60 -1.07
C GLY A 109 -5.84 -9.01 -0.59
N VAL A 110 -5.14 -9.51 0.44
CA VAL A 110 -5.43 -10.84 1.02
C VAL A 110 -6.80 -10.87 1.70
N LEU A 111 -7.18 -9.81 2.42
CA LEU A 111 -8.42 -9.77 3.18
C LEU A 111 -9.67 -9.52 2.32
N GLY A 112 -9.53 -8.79 1.22
CA GLY A 112 -10.64 -8.29 0.40
C GLY A 112 -10.90 -9.08 -0.88
N THR A 113 -9.90 -9.82 -1.35
CA THR A 113 -9.97 -10.63 -2.57
C THR A 113 -10.01 -12.12 -2.26
N ARG A 114 -10.25 -12.94 -3.28
CA ARG A 114 -10.08 -14.40 -3.20
C ARG A 114 -8.76 -14.86 -3.83
N CYS A 115 -7.86 -13.92 -4.11
CA CYS A 115 -6.60 -14.20 -4.77
C CYS A 115 -5.64 -14.89 -3.81
N ARG A 116 -4.74 -15.72 -4.37
CA ARG A 116 -3.66 -16.34 -3.59
C ARG A 116 -2.66 -15.25 -3.16
N PRO A 117 -1.98 -15.41 -2.01
CA PRO A 117 -0.94 -14.49 -1.54
C PRO A 117 0.07 -14.07 -2.61
N GLY A 118 0.61 -15.04 -3.37
CA GLY A 118 1.55 -14.75 -4.46
C GLY A 118 0.94 -13.93 -5.60
N THR A 119 -0.35 -14.10 -5.89
CA THR A 119 -1.06 -13.28 -6.88
C THR A 119 -1.21 -11.84 -6.41
N VAL A 120 -1.42 -11.61 -5.12
CA VAL A 120 -1.49 -10.26 -4.55
C VAL A 120 -0.12 -9.56 -4.66
N VAL A 121 0.97 -10.27 -4.34
CA VAL A 121 2.34 -9.75 -4.53
C VAL A 121 2.62 -9.42 -5.99
N ALA A 122 2.29 -10.33 -6.91
CA ALA A 122 2.47 -10.10 -8.34
C ALA A 122 1.64 -8.91 -8.85
N ALA A 123 0.40 -8.73 -8.37
CA ALA A 123 -0.43 -7.58 -8.71
C ALA A 123 0.14 -6.26 -8.18
N GLY A 124 0.66 -6.26 -6.94
CA GLY A 124 1.32 -5.08 -6.37
C GLY A 124 2.61 -4.70 -7.12
N GLY A 125 3.45 -5.68 -7.45
CA GLY A 125 4.63 -5.45 -8.29
C GLY A 125 4.26 -4.97 -9.69
N GLY A 126 3.24 -5.58 -10.32
CA GLY A 126 2.73 -5.14 -11.61
C GLY A 126 2.17 -3.72 -11.60
N LEU A 127 1.47 -3.33 -10.52
CA LEU A 127 1.03 -1.95 -10.31
C LEU A 127 2.24 -1.00 -10.23
N SER A 128 3.29 -1.35 -9.48
CA SER A 128 4.48 -0.52 -9.40
C SER A 128 5.20 -0.39 -10.75
N VAL A 129 5.30 -1.48 -11.51
CA VAL A 129 5.84 -1.42 -12.88
C VAL A 129 5.01 -0.49 -13.76
N ALA A 130 3.68 -0.54 -13.67
CA ALA A 130 2.81 0.33 -14.45
C ALA A 130 3.01 1.82 -14.08
N ILE A 131 3.24 2.12 -12.80
CA ILE A 131 3.55 3.48 -12.32
C ILE A 131 4.88 3.96 -12.91
N GLU A 132 5.95 3.20 -12.74
CA GLU A 132 7.29 3.56 -13.25
C GLU A 132 7.32 3.70 -14.77
N LEU A 133 6.64 2.79 -15.49
CA LEU A 133 6.49 2.90 -16.95
C LEU A 133 5.73 4.17 -17.35
N SER A 134 4.68 4.53 -16.60
CA SER A 134 3.94 5.77 -16.84
C SER A 134 4.81 7.01 -16.61
N GLN A 135 5.66 7.01 -15.59
CA GLN A 135 6.62 8.09 -15.35
C GLN A 135 7.68 8.16 -16.45
N TYR A 136 8.23 7.01 -16.87
CA TYR A 136 9.19 6.91 -17.96
C TYR A 136 8.64 7.51 -19.27
N VAL A 137 7.43 7.11 -19.69
CA VAL A 137 6.83 7.63 -20.95
C VAL A 137 6.39 9.09 -20.86
N THR A 138 6.17 9.61 -19.65
CA THR A 138 5.84 11.03 -19.43
C THR A 138 7.07 11.91 -19.20
N GLY A 139 8.28 11.35 -19.33
CA GLY A 139 9.55 12.07 -19.17
C GLY A 139 9.90 12.41 -17.71
N ARG A 140 9.24 11.75 -16.75
CA ARG A 140 9.50 11.87 -15.31
C ARG A 140 10.53 10.85 -14.85
N SER A 141 11.09 11.03 -13.67
CA SER A 141 12.02 10.06 -13.09
C SER A 141 11.36 8.70 -12.92
N ALA A 142 12.07 7.65 -13.32
CA ALA A 142 11.64 6.27 -13.15
C ALA A 142 12.79 5.45 -12.57
N ASP A 143 12.50 4.62 -11.58
CA ASP A 143 13.49 3.86 -10.81
C ASP A 143 13.05 2.40 -10.61
N VAL A 144 13.85 1.46 -11.13
CA VAL A 144 13.61 0.03 -10.92
C VAL A 144 13.68 -0.37 -9.44
N ASP A 145 14.40 0.37 -8.61
CA ASP A 145 14.48 0.11 -7.17
C ASP A 145 13.16 0.43 -6.47
N ASP A 146 12.39 1.39 -6.97
CA ASP A 146 11.05 1.68 -6.45
C ASP A 146 10.10 0.50 -6.70
N VAL A 147 10.20 -0.16 -7.87
CA VAL A 147 9.48 -1.42 -8.13
C VAL A 147 9.84 -2.49 -7.11
N LEU A 148 11.12 -2.65 -6.79
CA LEU A 148 11.58 -3.65 -5.83
C LEU A 148 11.05 -3.37 -4.42
N LEU A 149 11.17 -2.12 -3.96
CA LEU A 149 10.72 -1.69 -2.63
C LEU A 149 9.20 -1.78 -2.49
N ASN A 150 8.44 -1.36 -3.50
CA ASN A 150 6.98 -1.45 -3.52
C ASN A 150 6.49 -2.90 -3.56
N THR A 151 7.15 -3.76 -4.32
CA THR A 151 6.86 -5.20 -4.35
C THR A 151 7.14 -5.84 -2.98
N LEU A 152 8.26 -5.47 -2.34
CA LEU A 152 8.58 -5.89 -0.98
C LEU A 152 7.52 -5.41 0.02
N GLY A 153 7.06 -4.16 -0.10
CA GLY A 153 5.96 -3.61 0.70
C GLY A 153 4.69 -4.44 0.59
N THR A 154 4.31 -4.81 -0.64
CA THR A 154 3.16 -5.69 -0.88
C THR A 154 3.37 -7.06 -0.21
N ALA A 155 4.56 -7.66 -0.34
CA ALA A 155 4.89 -8.93 0.29
C ALA A 155 4.82 -8.88 1.83
N VAL A 156 5.30 -7.79 2.44
CA VAL A 156 5.17 -7.55 3.88
C VAL A 156 3.70 -7.47 4.29
N GLY A 157 2.88 -6.70 3.57
CA GLY A 157 1.44 -6.60 3.84
C GLY A 157 0.72 -7.96 3.75
N VAL A 158 1.07 -8.76 2.74
CA VAL A 158 0.57 -10.14 2.59
C VAL A 158 0.98 -11.01 3.78
N ALA A 159 2.25 -10.95 4.21
CA ALA A 159 2.74 -11.71 5.36
C ALA A 159 1.99 -11.35 6.63
N VAL A 160 1.76 -10.05 6.89
CA VAL A 160 0.98 -9.57 8.02
C VAL A 160 -0.45 -10.10 7.99
N ALA A 161 -1.14 -10.05 6.83
CA ALA A 161 -2.49 -10.59 6.69
C ALA A 161 -2.55 -12.09 7.02
N VAL A 162 -1.64 -12.86 6.43
CA VAL A 162 -1.60 -14.32 6.59
C VAL A 162 -1.29 -14.69 8.04
N ALA A 163 -0.32 -14.03 8.67
CA ALA A 163 0.01 -14.24 10.08
C ALA A 163 -1.20 -13.93 10.98
N GLY A 164 -1.86 -12.78 10.77
CA GLY A 164 -3.05 -12.40 11.52
C GLY A 164 -4.21 -13.40 11.37
N LEU A 165 -4.45 -13.89 10.15
CA LEU A 165 -5.49 -14.90 9.90
C LEU A 165 -5.16 -16.25 10.56
N ARG A 166 -3.90 -16.68 10.57
CA ARG A 166 -3.46 -17.91 11.25
C ARG A 166 -3.65 -17.83 12.75
N LEU A 167 -3.24 -16.70 13.35
CA LEU A 167 -3.41 -16.46 14.79
C LEU A 167 -4.89 -16.37 15.19
N ALA A 168 -5.74 -15.75 14.37
CA ALA A 168 -7.18 -15.72 14.63
C ALA A 168 -7.84 -17.10 14.51
N GLY A 169 -7.32 -17.95 13.61
CA GLY A 169 -7.77 -19.33 13.44
C GLY A 169 -7.45 -20.21 14.64
N THR A 170 -6.22 -20.13 15.17
CA THR A 170 -5.78 -20.92 16.34
C THR A 170 -6.53 -20.53 17.62
N VAL A 171 -6.85 -19.24 17.80
CA VAL A 171 -7.64 -18.76 18.94
C VAL A 171 -9.07 -19.31 18.92
N ARG A 172 -9.70 -19.45 17.74
CA ARG A 172 -11.07 -19.98 17.63
C ARG A 172 -11.16 -21.48 17.90
N THR A 173 -10.12 -22.24 17.60
CA THR A 173 -10.08 -23.68 17.90
C THR A 173 -9.80 -23.99 19.37
N GLY A 174 -9.35 -23.02 20.16
CA GLY A 174 -9.03 -23.17 21.58
C GLY A 174 -10.16 -22.81 22.57
N ALA A 175 -11.36 -22.44 22.11
CA ALA A 175 -12.48 -22.13 22.99
C ALA A 175 -13.08 -23.44 23.56
N PRO A 176 -13.06 -23.68 24.89
CA PRO A 176 -13.69 -24.85 25.48
C PRO A 176 -15.19 -24.82 25.20
N GLY A 177 -15.71 -25.91 24.66
CA GLY A 177 -17.15 -26.11 24.52
C GLY A 177 -17.82 -25.90 25.88
N ARG A 178 -18.84 -25.04 25.91
CA ARG A 178 -19.80 -25.01 27.02
C ARG A 178 -20.47 -26.37 27.05
N ALA A 179 -19.99 -27.25 27.93
CA ALA A 179 -20.80 -28.33 28.48
C ALA A 179 -21.72 -27.69 29.53
N GLY A 180 -23.02 -27.85 29.32
CA GLY A 180 -24.10 -27.31 30.15
C GLY A 180 -25.42 -27.51 29.45
#